data_AF-A0A6B3HY74-F1
#
_entry.id   AF-A0A6B3HY74-F1
#
_cell.length_a   1.000
_cell.length_b   1.000
_cell.length_c   1.000
_cell.angle_alpha   90.00
_cell.angle_beta   90.00
_cell.angle_gamma   90.00
#
_symmetry.space_group_name_H-M   'P 1'
#
loop_
_entity.id
_entity.type
_entity.pdbx_description
1 polymer ?
#
loop_
_entity_poly.entity_id
_entity_poly.type
_entity_poly.pdbx_seq_one_letter_code
_entity_poly.pdbx_strand_id
1 'polypeptide(L)' 'MYRFLLTRQWVILTLLALVLMPTMVELGFWQFHRHQHRVAQNELISRNLKAEPLPVTDLTSPGHTVPRADYWRAVT' A
#
# COMPACT_ATOMS: atom_id res chain seq x y z
N MET A 1 15.46 43.88 12.01
CA MET A 1 15.72 43.84 10.55
C MET A 1 16.22 42.44 10.18
N TYR A 2 15.40 41.57 9.61
CA TYR A 2 15.73 40.15 9.31
C TYR A 2 16.72 39.95 8.16
N ARG A 3 17.65 40.88 7.95
CA ARG A 3 18.57 40.89 6.81
C ARG A 3 19.50 39.67 6.80
N PHE A 4 19.65 38.97 7.92
CA PHE A 4 20.35 37.68 7.99
C PHE A 4 19.63 36.58 7.18
N LEU A 5 18.29 36.63 7.06
CA LEU A 5 17.52 35.69 6.23
C LEU A 5 17.79 35.87 4.73
N LEU A 6 18.28 37.05 4.33
CA LEU A 6 18.69 37.35 2.94
C LEU A 6 20.15 37.00 2.65
N THR A 7 20.89 36.47 3.64
CA THR A 7 22.22 35.92 3.37
C THR A 7 22.08 34.64 2.52
N ARG A 8 23.06 34.39 1.64
CA ARG A 8 23.03 33.24 0.70
C ARG A 8 22.73 31.91 1.40
N GLN A 9 23.26 31.70 2.60
CA GLN A 9 23.03 30.51 3.41
C GLN A 9 21.55 30.32 3.76
N TRP A 10 20.88 31.36 4.23
CA TRP A 10 19.47 31.29 4.63
C TRP A 10 18.55 31.13 3.43
N VAL A 11 18.84 31.80 2.31
CA VAL A 11 18.09 31.61 1.07
C VAL A 11 18.17 30.15 0.60
N ILE A 12 19.36 29.56 0.59
CA ILE A 12 19.55 28.14 0.21
C ILE A 12 18.78 27.22 1.17
N LEU A 13 18.90 27.43 2.48
CA LEU A 13 18.19 26.63 3.48
C LEU A 13 16.67 26.71 3.31
N THR A 14 16.13 27.91 3.07
CA THR A 14 14.69 28.08 2.84
C THR A 14 14.25 27.40 1.56
N LEU A 15 14.99 27.54 0.46
CA LEU A 15 14.68 26.85 -0.79
C LEU A 15 14.73 25.33 -0.63
N LEU A 16 15.74 24.81 0.08
CA LEU A 16 15.85 23.39 0.36
C LEU A 16 14.67 22.90 1.20
N ALA A 17 14.28 23.63 2.25
CA ALA A 17 13.11 23.30 3.06
C ALA A 17 11.81 23.33 2.23
N LEU A 18 11.64 24.33 1.37
CA LEU A 18 10.48 24.45 0.48
C LEU A 18 10.37 23.31 -0.52
N VAL A 19 11.49 22.74 -0.99
CA VAL A 19 11.51 21.55 -1.84
C VAL A 19 11.33 20.27 -1.01
N LEU A 20 11.89 20.24 0.20
CA LEU A 20 11.82 19.07 1.08
C LEU A 20 10.39 18.80 1.56
N MET A 21 9.60 19.85 1.84
CA MET A 21 8.21 19.69 2.27
C MET A 21 7.34 18.89 1.29
N PRO A 22 7.16 19.29 0.01
CA PRO A 22 6.35 18.54 -0.94
C PRO A 22 6.95 17.17 -1.27
N THR A 23 8.28 17.03 -1.32
CA THR A 23 8.90 15.72 -1.57
C THR A 23 8.62 14.72 -0.44
N MET A 24 8.68 15.15 0.83
CA MET A 24 8.32 14.29 1.96
C MET A 24 6.82 13.93 1.96
N VAL A 25 5.94 14.85 1.53
CA VAL A 25 4.50 14.58 1.38
C VAL A 25 4.24 13.53 0.30
N GLU A 26 4.82 13.69 -0.88
CA GLU A 26 4.72 12.72 -1.99
C GLU A 26 5.24 11.34 -1.56
N LEU A 27 6.37 11.29 -0.84
CA LEU A 27 6.89 10.03 -0.29
C LEU A 27 5.94 9.39 0.72
N GLY A 28 5.30 10.19 1.58
CA GLY A 28 4.27 9.71 2.50
C GLY A 28 3.08 9.09 1.77
N PHE A 29 2.58 9.75 0.73
CA PHE A 29 1.51 9.21 -0.12
C PHE A 29 1.93 7.95 -0.87
N TRP A 30 3.17 7.90 -1.36
CA TRP A 30 3.73 6.71 -2.00
C TRP A 30 3.78 5.53 -1.03
N GLN A 31 4.24 5.75 0.20
CA GLN A 31 4.23 4.73 1.25
C GLN A 31 2.80 4.27 1.57
N PHE A 32 1.86 5.22 1.69
CA PHE A 32 0.47 4.93 2.00
C PHE A 32 -0.22 4.11 0.89
N HIS A 33 -0.08 4.51 -0.38
CA HIS A 33 -0.61 3.75 -1.51
C HIS A 33 -0.01 2.34 -1.57
N ARG A 34 1.31 2.21 -1.39
CA ARG A 34 1.97 0.90 -1.35
C ARG A 34 1.46 0.05 -0.19
N HIS A 35 1.16 0.63 0.97
CA HIS A 35 0.58 -0.07 2.10
C HIS A 35 -0.86 -0.53 1.82
N GLN A 36 -1.71 0.31 1.21
CA GLN A 36 -3.07 -0.06 0.83
C GLN A 36 -3.12 -1.28 -0.09
N HIS A 37 -2.19 -1.38 -1.06
CA HIS A 37 -2.09 -2.56 -1.92
C HIS A 37 -1.77 -3.85 -1.14
N ARG A 38 -1.05 -3.76 -0.02
CA ARG A 38 -0.78 -4.91 0.85
C ARG A 38 -1.97 -5.23 1.75
N VAL A 39 -2.64 -4.21 2.29
CA VAL A 39 -3.83 -4.39 3.15
C VAL A 39 -4.97 -5.06 2.39
N ALA A 40 -5.28 -4.61 1.16
CA ALA A 40 -6.35 -5.19 0.36
C ALA A 40 -6.14 -6.69 0.09
N GLN A 41 -4.89 -7.12 -0.10
CA GLN A 41 -4.54 -8.54 -0.27
C GLN A 41 -4.66 -9.31 1.06
N ASN A 42 -4.18 -8.73 2.16
CA ASN A 42 -4.28 -9.35 3.49
C ASN A 42 -5.74 -9.54 3.93
N GLU A 43 -6.62 -8.59 3.63
CA GLU A 43 -8.05 -8.75 3.90
C GLU A 43 -8.66 -9.92 3.13
N LEU A 44 -8.32 -10.07 1.84
CA LEU A 44 -8.79 -11.20 1.04
C LEU A 44 -8.32 -12.54 1.65
N ILE A 45 -7.04 -12.63 2.00
CA ILE A 45 -6.47 -13.82 2.63
C ILE A 45 -7.15 -14.10 3.98
N SER A 46 -7.32 -13.09 4.83
CA SER A 46 -7.94 -13.25 6.15
C SER A 46 -9.39 -13.70 6.05
N ARG A 47 -10.16 -13.16 5.08
CA ARG A 47 -11.54 -13.60 4.83
C ARG A 47 -11.59 -15.06 4.41
N ASN A 48 -10.74 -15.49 3.49
CA ASN A 48 -10.78 -16.85 2.96
C ASN A 48 -10.27 -17.90 3.95
N LEU A 49 -9.32 -17.54 4.82
CA LEU A 49 -8.89 -18.39 5.93
C LEU A 49 -9.97 -18.58 7.01
N LYS A 50 -10.86 -17.60 7.20
CA LYS A 50 -11.98 -17.67 8.15
C LYS A 50 -13.25 -18.26 7.55
N ALA A 51 -13.33 -18.36 6.22
CA ALA A 51 -14.49 -18.90 5.53
C ALA A 51 -14.65 -20.40 5.84
N GLU A 52 -15.89 -20.87 5.83
CA GLU A 52 -16.17 -22.29 6.02
C GLU A 52 -15.48 -23.11 4.91
N PRO A 53 -14.73 -24.16 5.26
CA PRO A 53 -14.06 -25.02 4.30
C PRO A 53 -15.07 -25.65 3.35
N LEU A 54 -14.76 -25.64 2.05
CA LEU A 54 -15.60 -26.29 1.04
C LEU A 54 -14.88 -27.50 0.44
N PRO A 55 -15.61 -28.54 0.01
CA PRO A 55 -15.04 -29.67 -0.71
C PRO A 55 -14.22 -29.19 -1.92
N VAL A 56 -13.05 -29.78 -2.14
CA VAL A 56 -12.16 -29.36 -3.24
C VAL A 56 -12.83 -29.42 -4.62
N THR A 57 -13.79 -30.34 -4.80
CA THR A 57 -14.58 -30.52 -6.03
C THR A 57 -15.53 -29.36 -6.31
N ASP A 58 -15.91 -28.61 -5.29
CA ASP A 58 -16.82 -27.46 -5.39
C ASP A 58 -16.04 -26.16 -5.67
N LEU A 59 -14.74 -26.14 -5.35
CA LEU A 59 -13.86 -24.98 -5.54
C LEU A 59 -13.05 -25.02 -6.83
N THR A 60 -12.79 -26.21 -7.37
CA THR A 60 -12.04 -26.36 -8.61
C THR A 60 -12.40 -27.64 -9.36
N SER A 61 -12.15 -27.63 -10.66
CA SER A 61 -12.28 -28.80 -11.53
C SER A 61 -11.19 -28.77 -12.61
N PRO A 62 -10.84 -29.91 -13.24
CA PRO A 62 -9.81 -29.95 -14.26
C PRO A 62 -10.12 -28.98 -15.42
N GLY A 63 -9.21 -28.04 -15.69
CA GLY A 63 -9.38 -26.99 -16.69
C GLY A 63 -10.11 -25.73 -16.20
N HIS A 64 -10.61 -25.71 -14.95
CA HIS A 64 -11.22 -24.53 -14.36
C HIS A 64 -10.16 -23.59 -13.77
N THR A 65 -10.32 -22.29 -14.03
CA THR A 65 -9.47 -21.26 -13.41
C THR A 65 -10.17 -20.76 -12.16
N VAL A 66 -9.55 -20.98 -11.00
CA VAL A 66 -10.09 -20.57 -9.70
C VAL A 66 -10.21 -19.03 -9.67
N PRO A 67 -11.37 -18.46 -9.31
CA PRO A 67 -11.52 -17.04 -9.14
C PRO A 67 -10.58 -16.51 -8.05
N ARG A 68 -10.02 -15.31 -8.26
CA ARG A 68 -9.12 -14.68 -7.27
C ARG A 68 -9.78 -14.50 -5.89
N ALA A 69 -11.11 -14.41 -5.86
CA ALA A 69 -11.90 -14.32 -4.64
C ALA A 69 -11.81 -15.57 -3.76
N ASP A 70 -11.49 -16.74 -4.33
CA ASP A 70 -11.44 -18.03 -3.61
C ASP A 70 -10.01 -18.48 -3.28
N TYR A 71 -9.01 -17.64 -3.58
CA TYR A 71 -7.61 -17.95 -3.28
C TYR A 71 -7.40 -18.06 -1.77
N TRP A 72 -6.61 -19.03 -1.33
CA TRP A 72 -6.32 -19.28 0.10
C TRP A 72 -7.51 -19.76 0.94
N ARG A 73 -8.60 -20.20 0.29
CA ARG A 73 -9.73 -20.81 0.99
C ARG A 73 -9.37 -22.21 1.48
N ALA A 74 -9.78 -22.53 2.70
CA ALA A 74 -9.60 -23.86 3.27
C ALA A 74 -10.48 -24.88 2.51
N VAL A 75 -9.95 -26.07 2.30
CA VAL A 75 -10.64 -27.16 1.61
C VAL A 75 -10.75 -28.39 2.51
N THR A 76 -11.81 -29.15 2.31
CA THR A 76 -12.03 -30.48 2.91
C THR A 76 -11.98 -31.58 1.86
#